data_AF-A0A7D9J8P6-F1
#
_entry.id   AF-A0A7D9J8P6-F1
#
_cell.length_a   1.000
_cell.length_b   1.000
_cell.length_c   1.000
_cell.angle_alpha   90.00
_cell.angle_beta   90.00
_cell.angle_gamma   90.00
#
_symmetry.space_group_name_H-M   'P 1'
#
loop_
_entity.id
_entity.type
_entity.pdbx_description
1 polymer ?
#
loop_
_entity_poly.entity_id
_entity_poly.type
_entity_poly.pdbx_seq_one_letter_code
_entity_poly.pdbx_strand_id
1 'polypeptide(L)'
;LSDIMQYSSDRRLHFISKPTKENIIWEKLYYHSIMSTSEGRNPAIELMNQRLSRLITKEGRQKALSFVPRSSDVIVATASKCGTTWMQQIVHQLRSGGDMTFTDIDEVVLWIDLAYDVGQDLDAEHTAVLKAENIFAFNFFGKKYFQPGEITLDEFVKNIMNRQKMRVNYFQHLLSWWPKRNDPNVLFLLYEDMLDDLESAVRAVASFMGIKDEASITNAVKMSTFDFMKQNRDKFSTNLVSSYRNKAMGIPEGVVSQRVATGPATKGREMMDEGTKQAVQGMWNEIVTKETGFQDYSEFRDGLKKEKQSGVTR
;
A
#
# COMPACT_ATOMS: atom_id res chain seq x y z
N LEU A 1 11.57 -19.93 12.09
CA LEU A 1 11.53 -18.55 11.53
C LEU A 1 10.52 -18.39 10.37
N SER A 2 9.55 -19.32 10.24
CA SER A 2 8.50 -19.38 9.20
C SER A 2 7.30 -18.47 9.46
N ASP A 3 7.03 -18.06 10.70
CA ASP A 3 5.71 -17.52 11.08
C ASP A 3 5.70 -16.04 11.50
N ILE A 4 6.69 -15.28 11.06
CA ILE A 4 6.72 -13.83 11.32
C ILE A 4 6.44 -13.14 9.99
N MET A 5 5.17 -12.91 9.69
CA MET A 5 4.72 -12.07 8.59
C MET A 5 3.84 -10.95 9.14
N GLN A 6 4.30 -9.70 8.96
CA GLN A 6 3.56 -8.44 8.86
C GLN A 6 4.04 -7.39 9.86
N TYR A 7 4.73 -6.38 9.34
CA TYR A 7 4.76 -5.07 9.97
C TYR A 7 3.72 -4.20 9.26
N SER A 8 2.53 -4.10 9.88
CA SER A 8 1.52 -3.02 9.77
C SER A 8 0.19 -3.49 10.43
N SER A 9 0.21 -4.25 11.53
CA SER A 9 -0.97 -5.07 11.90
C SER A 9 -2.20 -4.29 12.38
N ASP A 10 -2.03 -3.05 12.83
CA ASP A 10 -3.09 -2.35 13.56
C ASP A 10 -3.41 -0.98 12.94
N ARG A 11 -2.85 -0.65 11.76
CA ARG A 11 -2.96 0.70 11.18
C ARG A 11 -2.87 0.61 9.66
N ARG A 12 -3.95 0.21 8.98
CA ARG A 12 -3.91 -0.08 7.54
C ARG A 12 -5.03 0.61 6.79
N LEU A 13 -4.62 1.46 5.86
CA LEU A 13 -5.51 2.34 5.12
C LEU A 13 -5.42 2.04 3.64
N HIS A 14 -6.57 2.14 3.00
CA HIS A 14 -6.71 2.16 1.57
C HIS A 14 -7.36 3.46 1.15
N PHE A 15 -6.76 4.10 0.17
CA PHE A 15 -7.33 5.23 -0.55
C PHE A 15 -7.57 4.77 -1.97
N ILE A 16 -8.74 5.08 -2.49
CA ILE A 16 -9.02 4.91 -3.91
C ILE A 16 -9.43 6.27 -4.42
N SER A 17 -8.76 6.80 -5.43
CA SER A 17 -9.09 8.10 -6.00
C SER A 17 -9.50 7.99 -7.46
N LYS A 18 -10.46 8.84 -7.85
CA LYS A 18 -10.68 9.21 -9.25
C LYS A 18 -9.79 10.41 -9.56
N PRO A 19 -9.13 10.42 -10.73
CA PRO A 19 -8.19 11.46 -11.05
C PRO A 19 -8.86 12.83 -11.22
N THR A 20 -8.35 13.81 -10.48
CA THR A 20 -8.60 15.24 -10.70
C THR A 20 -7.27 15.95 -10.88
N LYS A 21 -7.29 17.11 -11.55
CA LYS A 21 -6.06 17.90 -11.78
C LYS A 21 -5.39 18.27 -10.45
N GLU A 22 -6.16 18.61 -9.41
CA GLU A 22 -5.61 18.90 -8.08
C GLU A 22 -5.02 17.65 -7.40
N ASN A 23 -5.68 16.49 -7.48
CA ASN A 23 -5.20 15.27 -6.82
C ASN A 23 -3.91 14.77 -7.48
N ILE A 24 -3.81 14.84 -8.82
CA ILE A 24 -2.60 14.49 -9.57
C ILE A 24 -1.41 15.41 -9.23
N ILE A 25 -1.65 16.72 -9.09
CA ILE A 25 -0.58 17.69 -8.75
C ILE A 25 -0.11 17.49 -7.29
N TRP A 26 -1.05 17.31 -6.36
CA TRP A 26 -0.74 16.98 -4.96
C TRP A 26 0.11 15.71 -4.84
N GLU A 27 -0.28 14.70 -5.61
CA GLU A 27 0.38 13.42 -5.71
C GLU A 27 1.81 13.48 -6.29
N LYS A 28 2.07 14.42 -7.20
CA LYS A 28 3.40 14.63 -7.83
C LYS A 28 4.34 15.44 -6.93
N LEU A 29 3.82 16.46 -6.23
CA LEU A 29 4.60 17.29 -5.31
C LEU A 29 5.06 16.51 -4.08
N TYR A 30 4.19 15.65 -3.53
CA TYR A 30 4.56 14.71 -2.48
C TYR A 30 5.73 13.82 -2.94
N TYR A 31 5.62 13.19 -4.11
CA TYR A 31 6.61 12.25 -4.65
C TYR A 31 8.02 12.84 -4.88
N HIS A 32 8.11 14.11 -5.28
CA HIS A 32 9.41 14.76 -5.49
C HIS A 32 10.16 15.01 -4.16
N SER A 33 9.43 15.23 -3.07
CA SER A 33 10.01 15.57 -1.75
C SER A 33 10.57 14.38 -0.97
N ILE A 34 10.26 13.15 -1.40
CA ILE A 34 10.40 11.91 -0.60
C ILE A 34 11.58 11.02 -1.00
N MET A 35 12.18 11.24 -2.17
CA MET A 35 13.30 10.44 -2.69
C MET A 35 14.69 11.05 -2.42
N SER A 36 14.79 12.05 -1.54
CA SER A 36 16.08 12.55 -1.05
C SER A 36 16.62 11.65 0.06
N THR A 37 17.84 11.13 -0.12
CA THR A 37 18.54 10.26 0.84
C THR A 37 18.74 10.95 2.18
N SER A 38 18.60 10.18 3.24
CA SER A 38 18.90 10.57 4.62
C SER A 38 19.97 9.64 5.17
N GLU A 39 20.91 10.22 5.93
CA GLU A 39 22.02 9.50 6.55
C GLU A 39 21.54 8.66 7.75
N GLY A 40 21.56 7.33 7.57
CA GLY A 40 21.41 6.36 8.66
C GLY A 40 22.72 6.22 9.45
N ARG A 41 22.64 5.84 10.74
CA ARG A 41 23.84 5.36 11.48
C ARG A 41 23.99 3.83 11.42
N ASN A 42 22.98 3.13 10.91
CA ASN A 42 22.99 1.67 10.77
C ASN A 42 23.37 1.32 9.32
N PRO A 43 24.49 0.62 9.08
CA PRO A 43 24.97 0.27 7.75
C PRO A 43 23.96 -0.53 6.91
N ALA A 44 23.12 -1.34 7.55
CA ALA A 44 22.09 -2.11 6.88
C ALA A 44 21.02 -1.19 6.28
N ILE A 45 20.56 -0.19 7.04
CA ILE A 45 19.61 0.83 6.57
C ILE A 45 20.20 1.65 5.43
N GLU A 46 21.49 1.99 5.51
CA GLU A 46 22.19 2.72 4.44
C GLU A 46 22.28 1.89 3.16
N LEU A 47 22.66 0.62 3.25
CA LEU A 47 22.68 -0.31 2.13
C LEU A 47 21.27 -0.49 1.52
N MET A 48 20.23 -0.59 2.35
CA MET A 48 18.85 -0.64 1.90
C MET A 48 18.49 0.62 1.10
N ASN A 49 18.79 1.81 1.63
CA ASN A 49 18.56 3.10 0.96
C ASN A 49 19.34 3.22 -0.37
N GLN A 50 20.59 2.75 -0.40
CA GLN A 50 21.41 2.72 -1.62
C GLN A 50 20.84 1.78 -2.68
N ARG A 51 20.28 0.64 -2.29
CA ARG A 51 19.62 -0.28 -3.23
C ARG A 51 18.31 0.33 -3.73
N LEU A 52 17.54 0.98 -2.86
CA LEU A 52 16.27 1.61 -3.22
C LEU A 52 16.41 2.77 -4.19
N SER A 53 17.51 3.53 -4.10
CA SER A 53 17.77 4.62 -5.04
C SER A 53 17.96 4.16 -6.49
N ARG A 54 18.21 2.85 -6.71
CA ARG A 54 18.35 2.22 -8.03
C ARG A 54 17.06 1.62 -8.56
N LEU A 55 16.00 1.56 -7.75
CA LEU A 55 14.76 0.87 -8.10
C LEU A 55 13.97 1.58 -9.20
N ILE A 56 14.05 2.90 -9.33
CA ILE A 56 13.30 3.65 -10.33
C ILE A 56 14.31 4.45 -11.14
N THR A 57 14.34 4.26 -12.46
CA THR A 57 15.24 5.00 -13.33
C THR A 57 14.84 6.47 -13.40
N LYS A 58 15.75 7.34 -13.85
CA LYS A 58 15.44 8.76 -14.04
C LYS A 58 14.32 8.93 -15.06
N GLU A 59 14.38 8.15 -16.13
CA GLU A 59 13.39 8.10 -17.22
C GLU A 59 12.06 7.55 -16.71
N GLY A 60 12.07 6.44 -15.97
CA GLY A 60 10.86 5.86 -15.36
C GLY A 60 10.17 6.84 -14.42
N ARG A 61 10.94 7.54 -13.58
CA ARG A 61 10.43 8.62 -12.73
C ARG A 61 9.81 9.76 -13.55
N GLN A 62 10.45 10.19 -14.62
CA GLN A 62 9.91 11.25 -15.48
C GLN A 62 8.61 10.81 -16.16
N LYS A 63 8.51 9.55 -16.57
CA LYS A 63 7.28 8.96 -17.13
C LYS A 63 6.16 8.92 -16.09
N ALA A 64 6.43 8.41 -14.88
CA ALA A 64 5.46 8.41 -13.79
C ALA A 64 4.98 9.84 -13.45
N LEU A 65 5.89 10.81 -13.39
CA LEU A 65 5.55 12.23 -13.15
C LEU A 65 4.84 12.92 -14.31
N SER A 66 4.96 12.41 -15.54
CA SER A 66 4.25 12.95 -16.70
C SER A 66 2.93 12.26 -16.99
N PHE A 67 2.66 11.10 -16.36
CA PHE A 67 1.40 10.39 -16.49
C PHE A 67 0.20 11.31 -16.18
N VAL A 68 -0.78 11.25 -17.07
CA VAL A 68 -2.06 11.94 -16.96
C VAL A 68 -3.15 10.86 -17.00
N PRO A 69 -3.71 10.50 -15.84
CA PRO A 69 -4.79 9.52 -15.78
C PRO A 69 -6.01 9.97 -16.60
N ARG A 70 -6.68 9.00 -17.21
CA ARG A 70 -7.97 9.18 -17.89
C ARG A 70 -9.09 9.34 -16.88
N SER A 71 -10.21 9.93 -17.28
CA SER A 71 -11.39 10.06 -16.41
C SER A 71 -11.98 8.71 -15.97
N SER A 72 -11.71 7.64 -16.72
CA SER A 72 -12.09 6.26 -16.41
C SER A 72 -11.10 5.55 -15.48
N ASP A 73 -9.92 6.12 -15.22
CA ASP A 73 -8.92 5.45 -14.40
C ASP A 73 -9.32 5.47 -12.92
N VAL A 74 -8.92 4.40 -12.23
CA VAL A 74 -9.06 4.27 -10.78
C VAL A 74 -7.66 4.11 -10.23
N ILE A 75 -7.29 4.99 -9.29
CA ILE A 75 -5.99 4.97 -8.65
C ILE A 75 -6.15 4.31 -7.28
N VAL A 76 -5.49 3.18 -7.09
CA VAL A 76 -5.35 2.56 -5.76
C VAL A 76 -4.15 3.20 -5.07
N ALA A 77 -4.37 3.89 -3.96
CA ALA A 77 -3.33 4.51 -3.14
C ALA A 77 -3.25 3.83 -1.77
N THR A 78 -2.11 3.21 -1.47
CA THR A 78 -1.93 2.49 -0.19
C THR A 78 -0.50 2.65 0.32
N ALA A 79 -0.34 2.80 1.63
CA ALA A 79 0.92 2.48 2.27
C ALA A 79 1.21 0.97 2.13
N SER A 80 2.48 0.60 2.03
CA SER A 80 2.88 -0.80 2.00
C SER A 80 2.25 -1.62 3.11
N LYS A 81 1.92 -2.87 2.76
CA LYS A 81 1.31 -3.88 3.66
C LYS A 81 -0.06 -3.50 4.22
N CYS A 82 -0.66 -2.41 3.75
CA CYS A 82 -2.02 -2.04 4.08
C CYS A 82 -3.08 -2.79 3.26
N GLY A 83 -2.72 -3.85 2.53
CA GLY A 83 -3.65 -4.66 1.75
C GLY A 83 -3.62 -4.41 0.24
N THR A 84 -2.60 -3.74 -0.30
CA THR A 84 -2.49 -3.35 -1.71
C THR A 84 -2.98 -4.41 -2.70
N THR A 85 -2.50 -5.64 -2.59
CA THR A 85 -2.90 -6.77 -3.45
C THR A 85 -4.38 -7.14 -3.34
N TRP A 86 -4.95 -7.02 -2.15
CA TRP A 86 -6.37 -7.26 -1.94
C TRP A 86 -7.20 -6.22 -2.69
N MET A 87 -6.80 -4.96 -2.62
CA MET A 87 -7.49 -3.88 -3.35
C MET A 87 -7.27 -3.98 -4.87
N GLN A 88 -6.06 -4.34 -5.33
CA GLN A 88 -5.81 -4.65 -6.75
C GLN A 88 -6.78 -5.72 -7.24
N GLN A 89 -6.94 -6.82 -6.48
CA GLN A 89 -7.87 -7.90 -6.82
C GLN A 89 -9.32 -7.41 -6.86
N ILE A 90 -9.79 -6.69 -5.84
CA ILE A 90 -11.18 -6.17 -5.79
C ILE A 90 -11.47 -5.29 -7.02
N VAL A 91 -10.62 -4.30 -7.29
CA VAL A 91 -10.81 -3.37 -8.41
C VAL A 91 -10.74 -4.10 -9.76
N HIS A 92 -9.80 -5.04 -9.89
CA HIS A 92 -9.68 -5.84 -11.11
C HIS A 92 -10.91 -6.70 -11.37
N GLN A 93 -11.40 -7.41 -10.35
CA GLN A 93 -12.58 -8.27 -10.49
C GLN A 93 -13.86 -7.48 -10.79
N LEU A 94 -14.01 -6.31 -10.17
CA LEU A 94 -15.17 -5.44 -10.43
C LEU A 94 -15.20 -4.96 -11.89
N ARG A 95 -14.06 -4.56 -12.46
CA ARG A 95 -14.03 -4.00 -13.82
C ARG A 95 -13.95 -5.07 -14.91
N SER A 96 -13.29 -6.20 -14.64
CA SER A 96 -13.16 -7.29 -15.62
C SER A 96 -14.33 -8.28 -15.63
N GLY A 97 -15.19 -8.24 -14.60
CA GLY A 97 -16.31 -9.17 -14.47
C GLY A 97 -15.89 -10.61 -14.12
N GLY A 98 -14.66 -10.83 -13.62
CA GLY A 98 -14.20 -12.17 -13.24
C GLY A 98 -12.92 -12.65 -13.89
N ASP A 99 -12.23 -11.81 -14.66
CA ASP A 99 -11.07 -12.26 -15.41
C ASP A 99 -9.92 -12.69 -14.49
N MET A 100 -9.41 -13.88 -14.73
CA MET A 100 -8.25 -14.48 -14.07
C MET A 100 -7.25 -15.05 -15.07
N THR A 101 -7.32 -14.66 -16.35
CA THR A 101 -6.45 -15.17 -17.41
C THR A 101 -5.03 -14.61 -17.33
N PHE A 102 -4.82 -13.52 -16.60
CA PHE A 102 -3.52 -12.92 -16.34
C PHE A 102 -2.57 -13.83 -15.56
N THR A 103 -1.26 -13.65 -15.77
CA THR A 103 -0.22 -14.44 -15.08
C THR A 103 0.10 -13.85 -13.71
N ASP A 104 0.19 -12.52 -13.63
CA ASP A 104 0.42 -11.78 -12.39
C ASP A 104 -0.48 -10.55 -12.31
N ILE A 105 -1.01 -10.24 -11.13
CA ILE A 105 -1.89 -9.09 -10.91
C ILE A 105 -1.25 -7.76 -11.32
N ASP A 106 0.09 -7.68 -11.29
CA ASP A 106 0.83 -6.49 -11.72
C ASP A 106 0.75 -6.26 -13.25
N GLU A 107 0.29 -7.25 -14.05
CA GLU A 107 0.04 -7.11 -15.51
C GLU A 107 -1.25 -6.33 -15.80
N VAL A 108 -2.25 -6.46 -14.92
CA VAL A 108 -3.59 -5.90 -15.13
C VAL A 108 -3.88 -4.70 -14.22
N VAL A 109 -3.10 -4.54 -13.14
CA VAL A 109 -3.11 -3.35 -12.28
C VAL A 109 -1.70 -2.79 -12.17
N LEU A 110 -1.43 -1.76 -12.98
CA LEU A 110 -0.07 -1.27 -13.26
C LEU A 110 0.46 -0.39 -12.12
N TRP A 111 1.74 -0.54 -11.78
CA TRP A 111 2.41 0.34 -10.82
C TRP A 111 2.87 1.63 -11.50
N ILE A 112 2.23 2.78 -11.22
CA ILE A 112 2.54 4.06 -11.90
C ILE A 112 4.04 4.37 -11.87
N ASP A 113 4.67 4.16 -10.71
CA ASP A 113 6.08 4.49 -10.47
C ASP A 113 7.08 3.54 -11.16
N LEU A 114 6.63 2.33 -11.54
CA LEU A 114 7.49 1.26 -12.06
C LEU A 114 7.12 0.80 -13.47
N ALA A 115 5.96 1.20 -13.99
CA ALA A 115 5.42 0.69 -15.26
C ALA A 115 6.45 0.80 -16.39
N TYR A 116 7.02 1.98 -16.60
CA TYR A 116 8.06 2.19 -17.63
C TYR A 116 9.26 1.26 -17.43
N ASP A 117 9.74 1.16 -16.19
CA ASP A 117 10.92 0.38 -15.82
C ASP A 117 10.73 -1.13 -16.03
N VAL A 118 9.51 -1.63 -15.87
CA VAL A 118 9.14 -3.03 -16.14
C VAL A 118 8.62 -3.27 -17.56
N GLY A 119 8.71 -2.27 -18.45
CA GLY A 119 8.31 -2.37 -19.85
C GLY A 119 6.79 -2.31 -20.09
N GLN A 120 6.03 -1.77 -19.15
CA GLN A 120 4.60 -1.52 -19.27
C GLN A 120 4.32 -0.10 -19.80
N ASP A 121 3.26 0.02 -20.60
CA ASP A 121 2.78 1.29 -21.12
C ASP A 121 1.59 1.80 -20.28
N LEU A 122 1.77 2.93 -19.60
CA LEU A 122 0.71 3.58 -18.83
C LEU A 122 -0.39 4.16 -19.73
N ASP A 123 -0.09 4.44 -21.00
CA ASP A 123 -1.03 5.01 -21.95
C ASP A 123 -1.83 3.93 -22.72
N ALA A 124 -1.53 2.64 -22.49
CA ALA A 124 -2.34 1.52 -22.98
C ALA A 124 -3.60 1.31 -22.11
N GLU A 125 -4.59 0.56 -22.64
CA GLU A 125 -5.77 0.17 -21.87
C GLU A 125 -5.38 -0.71 -20.67
N HIS A 126 -5.97 -0.43 -19.52
CA HIS A 126 -5.71 -1.17 -18.28
C HIS A 126 -6.92 -1.12 -17.34
N THR A 127 -6.99 -2.10 -16.45
CA THR A 127 -8.11 -2.23 -15.51
C THR A 127 -8.04 -1.15 -14.42
N ALA A 128 -6.86 -0.91 -13.87
CA ALA A 128 -6.63 0.16 -12.92
C ALA A 128 -5.14 0.50 -12.86
N VAL A 129 -4.83 1.61 -12.21
CA VAL A 129 -3.45 1.97 -11.85
C VAL A 129 -3.29 1.96 -10.35
N LEU A 130 -2.12 1.51 -9.92
CA LEU A 130 -1.71 1.41 -8.55
C LEU A 130 -0.60 2.42 -8.27
N LYS A 131 -0.79 3.15 -7.18
CA LYS A 131 0.23 3.95 -6.53
C LYS A 131 0.39 3.47 -5.09
N ALA A 132 1.27 2.50 -4.88
CA ALA A 132 1.62 2.14 -3.51
C ALA A 132 2.78 3.03 -3.05
N GLU A 133 2.59 3.73 -1.93
CA GLU A 133 3.71 4.35 -1.26
C GLU A 133 4.52 3.24 -0.59
N ASN A 134 5.72 3.03 -1.12
CA ASN A 134 6.69 2.03 -0.65
C ASN A 134 7.18 2.39 0.77
N ILE A 135 6.31 2.22 1.76
CA ILE A 135 6.62 2.39 3.17
C ILE A 135 7.22 1.08 3.69
N PHE A 136 8.33 1.15 4.40
CA PHE A 136 9.19 0.00 4.61
C PHE A 136 8.60 -0.98 5.64
N ALA A 137 8.13 -2.15 5.18
CA ALA A 137 7.68 -3.21 6.07
C ALA A 137 8.79 -4.22 6.39
N PHE A 138 9.10 -4.37 7.67
CA PHE A 138 10.25 -5.14 8.16
C PHE A 138 10.39 -6.56 7.60
N ASN A 139 9.31 -7.32 7.37
CA ASN A 139 9.45 -8.67 6.80
C ASN A 139 9.50 -8.70 5.27
N PHE A 140 9.01 -7.64 4.61
CA PHE A 140 9.19 -7.47 3.16
C PHE A 140 10.61 -7.05 2.84
N PHE A 141 11.21 -6.23 3.71
CA PHE A 141 12.57 -5.74 3.55
C PHE A 141 13.60 -6.64 4.26
N GLY A 142 13.34 -7.08 5.48
CA GLY A 142 14.32 -7.72 6.34
C GLY A 142 14.80 -9.10 5.91
N LYS A 143 13.97 -9.92 5.26
CA LYS A 143 14.45 -11.19 4.66
C LYS A 143 15.22 -11.00 3.35
N LYS A 144 15.11 -9.83 2.71
CA LYS A 144 15.63 -9.58 1.36
C LYS A 144 16.83 -8.64 1.34
N TYR A 145 16.89 -7.72 2.30
CA TYR A 145 17.94 -6.70 2.39
C TYR A 145 18.86 -6.90 3.58
N PHE A 146 18.46 -7.69 4.58
CA PHE A 146 19.25 -7.95 5.78
C PHE A 146 19.53 -9.45 5.96
N GLN A 147 20.72 -9.77 6.43
CA GLN A 147 21.07 -11.10 6.92
C GLN A 147 20.37 -11.36 8.27
N PRO A 148 20.09 -12.64 8.62
CA PRO A 148 19.57 -12.97 9.94
C PRO A 148 20.44 -12.38 11.06
N GLY A 149 19.84 -11.55 11.93
CA GLY A 149 20.54 -10.91 13.06
C GLY A 149 21.21 -9.57 12.74
N GLU A 150 21.20 -9.11 11.49
CA GLU A 150 21.80 -7.81 11.09
C GLU A 150 21.01 -6.60 11.62
N ILE A 151 19.71 -6.76 11.83
CA ILE A 151 18.84 -5.78 12.49
C ILE A 151 17.60 -6.47 13.09
N THR A 152 17.22 -6.06 14.29
CA THR A 152 15.98 -6.53 14.95
C THR A 152 14.74 -5.78 14.44
N LEU A 153 13.54 -6.34 14.67
CA LEU A 153 12.28 -5.66 14.35
C LEU A 153 12.23 -4.29 15.04
N ASP A 154 12.52 -4.25 16.34
CA ASP A 154 12.49 -3.03 17.13
C ASP A 154 13.52 -1.99 16.64
N GLU A 155 14.74 -2.40 16.30
CA GLU A 155 15.73 -1.48 15.71
C GLU A 155 15.28 -0.94 14.36
N PHE A 156 14.75 -1.78 13.48
CA PHE A 156 14.26 -1.34 12.18
C PHE A 156 13.11 -0.35 12.32
N VAL A 157 12.15 -0.68 13.18
CA VAL A 157 10.99 0.15 13.47
C VAL A 157 11.44 1.48 14.06
N LYS A 158 12.30 1.48 15.08
CA LYS A 158 12.89 2.71 15.66
C LYS A 158 13.68 3.55 14.64
N ASN A 159 14.40 2.92 13.70
CA ASN A 159 15.18 3.64 12.67
C ASN A 159 14.28 4.30 11.61
N ILE A 160 13.25 3.60 11.12
CA ILE A 160 12.34 4.14 10.09
C ILE A 160 11.37 5.17 10.66
N MET A 161 11.03 5.03 11.93
CA MET A 161 10.15 5.95 12.63
C MET A 161 10.84 7.24 13.08
N ASN A 162 12.18 7.29 13.07
CA ASN A 162 12.91 8.47 13.50
C ASN A 162 12.75 9.64 12.51
N ARG A 163 12.12 10.72 12.99
CA ARG A 163 11.73 11.95 12.26
C ARG A 163 12.81 12.57 11.37
N GLN A 164 14.09 12.43 11.71
CA GLN A 164 15.17 13.07 10.96
C GLN A 164 15.63 12.26 9.74
N LYS A 165 15.18 11.01 9.62
CA LYS A 165 15.85 10.04 8.75
C LYS A 165 14.97 9.37 7.72
N MET A 166 13.67 9.62 7.65
CA MET A 166 12.85 9.22 6.50
C MET A 166 11.74 10.25 6.32
N ARG A 167 11.62 10.84 5.12
CA ARG A 167 10.58 11.85 4.84
C ARG A 167 9.18 11.26 4.59
N VAL A 168 9.05 9.92 4.49
CA VAL A 168 7.77 9.22 4.38
C VAL A 168 7.72 8.05 5.35
N ASN A 169 6.86 8.18 6.35
CA ASN A 169 6.39 7.08 7.18
C ASN A 169 4.86 6.96 7.06
N TYR A 170 4.31 5.88 7.64
CA TYR A 170 2.88 5.59 7.61
C TYR A 170 1.99 6.78 8.03
N PHE A 171 2.40 7.54 9.05
CA PHE A 171 1.60 8.66 9.56
C PHE A 171 1.51 9.81 8.55
N GLN A 172 2.62 10.09 7.86
CA GLN A 172 2.63 11.11 6.82
C GLN A 172 1.80 10.70 5.60
N HIS A 173 1.76 9.42 5.24
CA HIS A 173 0.86 8.92 4.21
C HIS A 173 -0.61 9.06 4.62
N LEU A 174 -0.96 8.66 5.85
CA LEU A 174 -2.32 8.86 6.37
C LEU A 174 -2.72 10.34 6.29
N LEU A 175 -1.86 11.23 6.76
CA LEU A 175 -2.17 12.66 6.82
C LEU A 175 -2.13 13.37 5.47
N SER A 176 -1.39 12.88 4.47
CA SER A 176 -1.42 13.48 3.13
C SER A 176 -2.79 13.32 2.47
N TRP A 177 -3.52 12.26 2.81
CA TRP A 177 -4.87 11.99 2.31
C TRP A 177 -5.98 12.44 3.27
N TRP A 178 -5.67 12.73 4.54
CA TRP A 178 -6.66 13.12 5.54
C TRP A 178 -7.54 14.34 5.15
N PRO A 179 -6.98 15.43 4.56
CA PRO A 179 -7.78 16.56 4.08
C PRO A 179 -8.69 16.21 2.90
N LYS A 180 -8.39 15.12 2.18
CA LYS A 180 -9.09 14.69 0.97
C LYS A 180 -10.12 13.59 1.23
N ARG A 181 -10.22 13.07 2.47
CA ARG A 181 -11.08 11.92 2.83
C ARG A 181 -12.57 12.12 2.51
N ASN A 182 -13.00 13.36 2.37
CA ASN A 182 -14.39 13.77 2.08
C ASN A 182 -14.60 14.26 0.65
N ASP A 183 -13.55 14.25 -0.18
CA ASP A 183 -13.68 14.51 -1.62
C ASP A 183 -14.52 13.38 -2.24
N PRO A 184 -15.59 13.67 -3.00
CA PRO A 184 -16.38 12.63 -3.67
C PRO A 184 -15.57 11.76 -4.66
N ASN A 185 -14.38 12.23 -5.05
CA ASN A 185 -13.42 11.49 -5.86
C ASN A 185 -12.39 10.72 -5.02
N VAL A 186 -12.58 10.58 -3.72
CA VAL A 186 -11.72 9.77 -2.83
C VAL A 186 -12.60 8.86 -1.98
N LEU A 187 -12.39 7.55 -2.10
CA LEU A 187 -12.95 6.55 -1.20
C LEU A 187 -11.90 6.14 -0.16
N PHE A 188 -12.23 6.36 1.11
CA PHE A 188 -11.42 5.99 2.25
C PHE A 188 -11.90 4.68 2.90
N LEU A 189 -11.03 3.67 2.93
CA LEU A 189 -11.30 2.35 3.50
C LEU A 189 -10.23 1.96 4.54
N LEU A 190 -10.68 1.26 5.58
CA LEU A 190 -9.80 0.65 6.59
C LEU A 190 -9.70 -0.84 6.30
N TYR A 191 -8.49 -1.37 6.28
CA TYR A 191 -8.26 -2.80 6.05
C TYR A 191 -9.02 -3.65 7.06
N GLU A 192 -9.02 -3.26 8.33
CA GLU A 192 -9.71 -4.00 9.38
C GLU A 192 -11.23 -3.99 9.18
N ASP A 193 -11.81 -2.96 8.57
CA ASP A 193 -13.24 -2.96 8.23
C ASP A 193 -13.54 -3.91 7.08
N MET A 194 -12.61 -4.06 6.14
CA MET A 194 -12.70 -5.06 5.07
C MET A 194 -12.59 -6.49 5.63
N LEU A 195 -11.85 -6.70 6.73
CA LEU A 195 -11.84 -7.99 7.44
C LEU A 195 -13.18 -8.29 8.09
N ASP A 196 -13.80 -7.29 8.71
CA ASP A 196 -15.08 -7.43 9.41
C ASP A 196 -16.23 -7.70 8.41
N ASP A 197 -16.26 -6.99 7.28
CA ASP A 197 -17.29 -7.12 6.24
C ASP A 197 -16.72 -6.81 4.84
N LEU A 198 -16.27 -7.87 4.16
CA LEU A 198 -15.75 -7.78 2.80
C LEU A 198 -16.82 -7.34 1.79
N GLU A 199 -18.06 -7.80 1.93
CA GLU A 199 -19.10 -7.50 0.94
C GLU A 199 -19.43 -6.01 0.94
N SER A 200 -19.63 -5.41 2.12
CA SER A 200 -19.85 -3.96 2.23
C SER A 200 -18.69 -3.15 1.66
N ALA A 201 -17.44 -3.60 1.87
CA ALA A 201 -16.27 -2.94 1.29
C ALA A 201 -16.26 -3.03 -0.24
N VAL A 202 -16.49 -4.20 -0.82
CA VAL A 202 -16.54 -4.39 -2.28
C VAL A 202 -17.67 -3.57 -2.90
N ARG A 203 -18.84 -3.52 -2.27
CA ARG A 203 -19.97 -2.69 -2.72
C ARG A 203 -19.65 -1.20 -2.67
N ALA A 204 -18.93 -0.74 -1.65
CA ALA A 204 -18.46 0.64 -1.59
C ALA A 204 -17.51 0.97 -2.75
N VAL A 205 -16.56 0.06 -3.06
CA VAL A 205 -15.66 0.21 -4.21
C VAL A 205 -16.43 0.18 -5.53
N ALA A 206 -17.38 -0.74 -5.70
CA ALA A 206 -18.22 -0.84 -6.90
C ALA A 206 -19.01 0.45 -7.13
N SER A 207 -19.69 0.95 -6.10
CA SER A 207 -20.42 2.22 -6.13
C SER A 207 -19.51 3.39 -6.50
N PHE A 208 -18.33 3.47 -5.88
CA PHE A 208 -17.33 4.48 -6.22
C PHE A 208 -16.90 4.39 -7.68
N MET A 209 -16.67 3.19 -8.22
CA MET A 209 -16.33 2.95 -9.62
C MET A 209 -17.52 3.14 -10.59
N GLY A 210 -18.73 3.31 -10.09
CA GLY A 210 -19.95 3.41 -10.91
C GLY A 210 -20.46 2.07 -11.44
N ILE A 211 -20.03 0.96 -10.85
CA ILE A 211 -20.38 -0.41 -11.25
C ILE A 211 -21.64 -0.83 -10.50
N LYS A 212 -22.71 -1.15 -11.25
CA LYS A 212 -24.03 -1.55 -10.71
C LYS A 212 -24.38 -3.01 -11.00
N ASP A 213 -23.54 -3.72 -11.74
CA ASP A 213 -23.79 -5.11 -12.10
C ASP A 213 -23.59 -6.03 -10.87
N GLU A 214 -24.71 -6.54 -10.34
CA GLU A 214 -24.72 -7.37 -9.13
C GLU A 214 -23.98 -8.70 -9.32
N ALA A 215 -23.94 -9.23 -10.55
CA ALA A 215 -23.18 -10.43 -10.85
C ALA A 215 -21.68 -10.17 -10.69
N SER A 216 -21.17 -9.07 -11.26
CA SER A 216 -19.78 -8.64 -11.11
C SER A 216 -19.42 -8.33 -9.66
N ILE A 217 -20.31 -7.67 -8.90
CA ILE A 217 -20.10 -7.39 -7.47
C ILE A 217 -20.01 -8.68 -6.68
N THR A 218 -20.99 -9.58 -6.84
CA THR A 218 -21.03 -10.88 -6.14
C THR A 218 -19.78 -11.70 -6.46
N ASN A 219 -19.35 -11.71 -7.72
CA ASN A 219 -18.16 -12.42 -8.14
C ASN A 219 -16.89 -11.79 -7.55
N ALA A 220 -16.79 -10.45 -7.53
CA ALA A 220 -15.67 -9.75 -6.92
C ALA A 220 -15.55 -10.04 -5.41
N VAL A 221 -16.66 -10.15 -4.68
CA VAL A 221 -16.66 -10.58 -3.26
C VAL A 221 -16.06 -11.98 -3.13
N LYS A 222 -16.59 -12.95 -3.89
CA LYS A 222 -16.13 -14.35 -3.85
C LYS A 222 -14.63 -14.46 -4.17
N MET A 223 -14.18 -13.79 -5.23
CA MET A 223 -12.81 -13.87 -5.75
C MET A 223 -11.81 -12.99 -4.99
N SER A 224 -12.29 -12.19 -4.05
CA SER A 224 -11.47 -11.40 -3.14
C SER A 224 -11.42 -11.98 -1.73
N THR A 225 -12.01 -13.15 -1.47
CA THR A 225 -11.83 -13.82 -0.17
C THR A 225 -10.37 -14.25 0.02
N PHE A 226 -9.88 -14.27 1.26
CA PHE A 226 -8.53 -14.77 1.54
C PHE A 226 -8.34 -16.21 1.08
N ASP A 227 -9.35 -17.07 1.21
CA ASP A 227 -9.27 -18.46 0.80
C ASP A 227 -9.10 -18.58 -0.72
N PHE A 228 -9.89 -17.84 -1.49
CA PHE A 228 -9.72 -17.79 -2.94
C PHE A 228 -8.33 -17.26 -3.32
N MET A 229 -7.91 -16.13 -2.75
CA MET A 229 -6.60 -15.56 -3.06
C MET A 229 -5.43 -16.46 -2.65
N LYS A 230 -5.57 -17.24 -1.56
CA LYS A 230 -4.57 -18.24 -1.13
C LYS A 230 -4.49 -19.42 -2.09
N GLN A 231 -5.64 -19.89 -2.60
CA GLN A 231 -5.70 -20.97 -3.59
C GLN A 231 -5.10 -20.53 -4.93
N ASN A 232 -5.19 -19.24 -5.26
CA ASN A 232 -4.68 -18.64 -6.51
C ASN A 232 -3.42 -17.78 -6.26
N ARG A 233 -2.60 -18.15 -5.27
CA ARG A 233 -1.48 -17.32 -4.78
C ARG A 233 -0.42 -16.99 -5.84
N ASP A 234 -0.26 -17.87 -6.83
CA ASP A 234 0.66 -17.74 -7.95
C ASP A 234 0.42 -16.43 -8.71
N LYS A 235 -0.85 -16.06 -8.90
CA LYS A 235 -1.27 -14.81 -9.56
C LYS A 235 -0.95 -13.53 -8.80
N PHE A 236 -0.52 -13.63 -7.54
CA PHE A 236 -0.22 -12.50 -6.67
C PHE A 236 1.27 -12.41 -6.29
N SER A 237 2.12 -13.16 -6.98
CA SER A 237 3.53 -13.40 -6.62
C SER A 237 4.50 -12.28 -7.01
N THR A 238 4.06 -11.21 -7.69
CA THR A 238 4.89 -10.08 -8.17
C THR A 238 6.00 -10.48 -9.14
N ASN A 239 5.83 -11.51 -9.96
CA ASN A 239 6.97 -12.06 -10.72
C ASN A 239 7.62 -11.01 -11.64
N LEU A 240 6.81 -10.21 -12.34
CA LEU A 240 7.29 -9.11 -13.18
C LEU A 240 8.08 -8.08 -12.38
N VAL A 241 7.44 -7.47 -11.38
CA VAL A 241 8.03 -6.39 -10.56
C VAL A 241 9.21 -6.89 -9.72
N SER A 242 9.12 -8.08 -9.13
CA SER A 242 10.21 -8.66 -8.33
C SER A 242 11.43 -8.97 -9.19
N SER A 243 11.25 -9.45 -10.43
CA SER A 243 12.40 -9.76 -11.31
C SER A 243 13.17 -8.50 -11.66
N TYR A 244 12.47 -7.44 -12.09
CA TYR A 244 13.10 -6.15 -12.34
C TYR A 244 13.74 -5.58 -11.07
N ARG A 245 13.01 -5.52 -9.96
CA ARG A 245 13.51 -5.01 -8.67
C ARG A 245 14.79 -5.73 -8.26
N ASN A 246 14.80 -7.06 -8.33
CA ASN A 246 15.97 -7.84 -7.89
C ASN A 246 17.21 -7.48 -8.72
N LYS A 247 17.05 -7.38 -10.04
CA LYS A 247 18.11 -6.93 -10.95
C LYS A 247 18.57 -5.51 -10.62
N ALA A 248 17.65 -4.56 -10.49
CA ALA A 248 17.95 -3.15 -10.21
C ALA A 248 18.66 -2.94 -8.86
N MET A 249 18.28 -3.75 -7.86
CA MET A 249 18.78 -3.65 -6.48
C MET A 249 19.97 -4.57 -6.18
N GLY A 250 20.40 -5.40 -7.13
CA GLY A 250 21.47 -6.39 -6.92
C GLY A 250 21.10 -7.48 -5.91
N ILE A 251 19.83 -7.87 -5.86
CA ILE A 251 19.33 -9.00 -5.05
C ILE A 251 19.47 -10.27 -5.90
N PRO A 252 19.88 -11.42 -5.33
CA PRO A 252 19.97 -12.68 -6.05
C PRO A 252 18.69 -13.05 -6.82
N GLU A 253 18.86 -13.69 -7.99
CA GLU A 253 17.74 -14.24 -8.76
C GLU A 253 17.00 -15.32 -7.96
N GLY A 254 15.68 -15.45 -8.18
CA GLY A 254 14.82 -16.40 -7.45
C GLY A 254 14.23 -15.89 -6.13
N VAL A 255 14.60 -14.69 -5.66
CA VAL A 255 13.96 -14.07 -4.48
C VAL A 255 12.59 -13.51 -4.85
N VAL A 256 11.55 -14.32 -4.73
CA VAL A 256 10.14 -13.95 -5.02
C VAL A 256 9.44 -13.41 -3.77
N SER A 257 8.48 -12.50 -3.97
CA SER A 257 7.69 -11.92 -2.89
C SER A 257 6.31 -12.56 -2.84
N GLN A 258 6.04 -13.42 -1.86
CA GLN A 258 4.68 -13.90 -1.68
C GLN A 258 3.84 -12.84 -0.94
N ARG A 259 2.92 -12.18 -1.66
CA ARG A 259 2.07 -11.10 -1.10
C ARG A 259 0.89 -11.64 -0.28
N VAL A 260 0.39 -12.82 -0.62
CA VAL A 260 -0.69 -13.51 0.11
C VAL A 260 -0.09 -14.42 1.18
N ALA A 261 -0.22 -14.00 2.43
CA ALA A 261 0.34 -14.71 3.58
C ALA A 261 -0.46 -15.98 3.94
N THR A 262 0.24 -16.97 4.50
CA THR A 262 -0.38 -18.22 5.02
C THR A 262 -0.90 -18.07 6.46
N GLY A 263 -0.41 -17.08 7.22
CA GLY A 263 -0.81 -16.81 8.61
C GLY A 263 -1.79 -15.64 8.78
N PRO A 264 -2.36 -15.45 10.00
CA PRO A 264 -3.32 -14.40 10.29
C PRO A 264 -2.75 -13.00 10.04
N ALA A 265 -3.63 -12.07 9.64
CA ALA A 265 -3.29 -10.74 9.14
C ALA A 265 -2.85 -9.71 10.20
N THR A 266 -2.57 -10.10 11.46
CA THR A 266 -2.67 -9.14 12.59
C THR A 266 -1.66 -9.28 13.74
N LYS A 267 -0.52 -9.99 13.60
CA LYS A 267 0.39 -10.20 14.77
C LYS A 267 1.58 -9.25 14.92
N GLY A 268 1.72 -8.26 14.05
CA GLY A 268 2.87 -7.35 14.04
C GLY A 268 3.10 -6.59 15.34
N ARG A 269 2.02 -6.09 15.97
CA ARG A 269 2.10 -5.39 17.26
C ARG A 269 2.49 -6.32 18.40
N GLU A 270 2.02 -7.56 18.41
CA GLU A 270 2.37 -8.58 19.43
C GLU A 270 3.87 -8.90 19.43
N MET A 271 4.55 -8.68 18.29
CA MET A 271 5.97 -8.97 18.10
C MET A 271 6.91 -7.86 18.54
N MET A 272 6.41 -6.68 18.90
CA MET A 272 7.22 -5.52 19.31
C MET A 272 7.44 -5.51 20.82
N ASP A 273 8.60 -4.99 21.24
CA ASP A 273 8.82 -4.65 22.65
C ASP A 273 7.93 -3.48 23.09
N GLU A 274 7.67 -3.37 24.40
CA GLU A 274 6.81 -2.29 24.95
C GLU A 274 7.36 -0.89 24.66
N GLY A 275 8.68 -0.72 24.64
CA GLY A 275 9.31 0.56 24.30
C GLY A 275 9.04 0.98 22.85
N THR A 276 9.04 0.03 21.92
CA THR A 276 8.70 0.25 20.51
C THR A 276 7.23 0.58 20.34
N LYS A 277 6.33 -0.14 21.04
CA LYS A 277 4.90 0.18 21.06
C LYS A 277 4.64 1.60 21.57
N GLN A 278 5.30 1.98 22.67
CA GLN A 278 5.22 3.33 23.22
C GLN A 278 5.77 4.38 22.26
N ALA A 279 6.88 4.10 21.55
CA ALA A 279 7.41 5.00 20.53
C ALA A 279 6.44 5.20 19.34
N VAL A 280 5.80 4.12 18.87
CA VAL A 280 4.75 4.16 17.83
C VAL A 280 3.56 5.00 18.28
N GLN A 281 3.15 4.88 19.55
CA GLN A 281 2.06 5.68 20.11
C GLN A 281 2.47 7.14 20.30
N GLY A 282 3.70 7.41 20.76
CA GLY A 282 4.23 8.77 20.90
C GLY A 282 4.19 9.54 19.56
N MET A 283 4.55 8.89 18.46
CA MET A 283 4.41 9.52 17.14
C MET A 283 2.96 9.72 16.71
N TRP A 284 2.05 8.80 17.03
CA TRP A 284 0.63 9.00 16.77
C TRP A 284 0.15 10.28 17.47
N ASN A 285 0.43 10.42 18.76
CA ASN A 285 0.07 11.59 19.55
C ASN A 285 0.66 12.88 18.96
N GLU A 286 1.91 12.83 18.50
CA GLU A 286 2.61 14.01 18.03
C GLU A 286 2.28 14.40 16.58
N ILE A 287 1.88 13.44 15.74
CA ILE A 287 1.63 13.62 14.31
C ILE A 287 0.13 13.56 14.01
N VAL A 288 -0.52 12.45 14.31
CA VAL A 288 -1.90 12.18 13.88
C VAL A 288 -2.92 12.84 14.80
N THR A 289 -2.74 12.79 16.12
CA THR A 289 -3.71 13.38 17.06
C THR A 289 -3.86 14.89 16.86
N LYS A 290 -2.78 15.61 16.53
CA LYS A 290 -2.84 17.05 16.29
C LYS A 290 -3.71 17.43 15.10
N GLU A 291 -3.69 16.63 14.04
CA GLU A 291 -4.42 16.89 12.80
C GLU A 291 -5.83 16.29 12.79
N THR A 292 -6.04 15.21 13.55
CA THR A 292 -7.28 14.42 13.48
C THR A 292 -8.12 14.47 14.76
N GLY A 293 -7.50 14.81 15.90
CA GLY A 293 -8.13 14.79 17.23
C GLY A 293 -8.15 13.43 17.92
N PHE A 294 -7.93 12.33 17.20
CA PHE A 294 -8.01 10.97 17.76
C PHE A 294 -6.76 10.60 18.55
N GLN A 295 -6.92 10.08 19.77
CA GLN A 295 -5.81 9.77 20.69
C GLN A 295 -5.07 8.49 20.30
N ASP A 296 -5.74 7.55 19.65
CA ASP A 296 -5.13 6.35 19.11
C ASP A 296 -5.87 5.85 17.86
N TYR A 297 -5.36 4.76 17.28
CA TYR A 297 -5.96 4.19 16.06
C TYR A 297 -7.33 3.55 16.30
N SER A 298 -7.59 3.00 17.49
CA SER A 298 -8.90 2.42 17.80
C SER A 298 -9.95 3.52 17.78
N GLU A 299 -9.66 4.64 18.46
CA GLU A 299 -10.54 5.80 18.46
C GLU A 299 -10.74 6.37 17.06
N PHE A 300 -9.67 6.45 16.25
CA PHE A 300 -9.73 6.87 14.86
C PHE A 300 -10.65 5.99 14.01
N ARG A 301 -10.49 4.66 14.12
CA ARG A 301 -11.31 3.68 13.40
C ARG A 301 -12.78 3.78 13.81
N ASP A 302 -13.05 3.84 15.11
CA ASP A 302 -14.41 3.94 15.63
C ASP A 302 -15.06 5.27 15.27
N GLY A 303 -14.29 6.36 15.27
CA GLY A 303 -14.71 7.68 14.81
C GLY A 303 -15.16 7.65 13.35
N LEU A 304 -14.34 7.09 12.46
CA LEU A 304 -14.68 6.96 11.04
C LEU A 304 -15.90 6.06 10.79
N LYS A 305 -16.06 4.97 11.56
CA LYS A 305 -17.27 4.13 11.48
C LYS A 305 -18.53 4.95 11.83
N LYS A 306 -18.48 5.79 12.86
CA LYS A 306 -19.60 6.66 13.26
C LYS A 306 -19.91 7.74 12.22
N GLU A 307 -18.89 8.35 11.63
CA GLU A 307 -19.06 9.33 10.53
C GLU A 307 -19.83 8.70 9.37
N LYS A 308 -19.42 7.51 8.91
CA LYS A 308 -20.11 6.77 7.84
C LYS A 308 -21.56 6.43 8.16
N GLN A 309 -21.86 6.03 9.40
CA GLN A 309 -23.22 5.66 9.83
C GLN A 309 -24.15 6.88 9.97
N SER A 310 -23.61 8.04 10.35
CA SER A 310 -24.40 9.26 10.56
C SER A 310 -24.74 10.01 9.27
N GLY A 311 -24.09 9.68 8.15
CA GLY A 311 -24.22 10.41 6.88
C GLY A 311 -23.66 11.84 6.94
N VAL A 312 -23.03 12.25 8.05
CA VAL A 312 -22.44 13.57 8.25
C VAL A 312 -20.99 13.53 7.80
N THR A 313 -20.73 14.09 6.63
CA THR A 313 -19.38 14.37 6.14
C THR A 313 -18.89 15.68 6.80
N ARG A 314 -17.85 15.63 7.64
CA ARG A 314 -17.27 16.81 8.32
C ARG A 314 -16.20 17.52 7.49
#